data_AF-A0A1G0ZT12-F1
#
_entry.id   AF-A0A1G0ZT12-F1
#
_cell.length_a   1.000
_cell.length_b   1.000
_cell.length_c   1.000
_cell.angle_alpha   90.00
_cell.angle_beta   90.00
_cell.angle_gamma   90.00
#
_symmetry.space_group_name_H-M   'P 1'
#
loop_
_entity.id
_entity.type
_entity.pdbx_description
1 polymer ?
#
loop_
_entity_poly.entity_id
_entity_poly.type
_entity_poly.pdbx_seq_one_letter_code
_entity_poly.pdbx_strand_id
1 'polypeptide(L)'
;MADIELKCPKCAKIVTVSEFADLDGMTCNACGEQLKKPESTAKKEKQKPSLKLADLQPEAETSGSIEPTKWQISQDAAKKKRPKPKFEMTHLLWSSIIFLVLGGIMGYLRYAPDGFLATNKDLVRTYGPIILLTMHIIIVLGAFKDSVFQGVLCLLIPLYSMYYLFNVSDNFYLRAVTAVFLIGLGQDSAIVFSEWSQVAFNYVNDFISSGGGGLQSVPRK
;
A
#
# COMPACT_ATOMS: atom_id res chain seq x y z
N MET A 1 -8.66 -15.20 -21.75
CA MET A 1 -7.49 -15.50 -22.60
C MET A 1 -7.95 -15.23 -24.01
N ALA A 2 -7.41 -14.22 -24.67
CA ALA A 2 -7.82 -13.91 -26.03
C ALA A 2 -6.89 -14.66 -27.01
N ASP A 3 -7.48 -15.48 -27.86
CA ASP A 3 -6.77 -16.12 -28.96
C ASP A 3 -6.73 -15.17 -30.17
N ILE A 4 -5.59 -15.14 -30.86
CA ILE A 4 -5.38 -14.33 -32.06
C ILE A 4 -5.30 -15.26 -33.26
N GLU A 5 -6.11 -15.01 -34.28
CA GLU A 5 -6.06 -15.73 -35.54
C GLU A 5 -5.04 -15.08 -36.49
N LEU A 6 -3.99 -15.81 -36.85
CA LEU A 6 -2.96 -15.37 -37.79
C LEU A 6 -3.07 -16.17 -39.09
N LYS A 7 -3.04 -15.49 -40.24
CA LYS A 7 -2.96 -16.15 -41.55
C LYS A 7 -1.50 -16.37 -41.94
N CYS A 8 -1.13 -17.61 -42.24
CA CYS A 8 0.21 -17.90 -42.75
C CYS A 8 0.41 -17.28 -44.14
N PRO A 9 1.52 -16.55 -44.39
CA PRO A 9 1.76 -15.88 -45.68
C PRO A 9 1.98 -16.85 -46.85
N LYS A 10 2.39 -18.09 -46.58
CA LYS A 10 2.74 -19.08 -47.62
C LYS A 10 1.58 -20.00 -47.98
N CYS A 11 0.89 -20.56 -46.98
CA CYS A 11 -0.17 -21.55 -47.20
C CYS A 11 -1.59 -21.03 -46.96
N ALA A 12 -1.75 -19.76 -46.56
CA ALA A 12 -3.03 -19.11 -46.25
C ALA A 12 -3.87 -19.78 -45.14
N LYS A 13 -3.36 -20.81 -44.45
CA LYS A 13 -4.05 -21.46 -43.34
C LYS A 13 -4.07 -20.55 -42.12
N ILE A 14 -5.21 -20.50 -41.45
CA ILE A 14 -5.41 -19.75 -40.20
C ILE A 14 -4.81 -20.57 -39.06
N VAL A 15 -3.96 -19.95 -38.26
CA VAL A 15 -3.34 -20.52 -37.06
C VAL A 15 -3.81 -19.69 -35.87
N THR A 16 -4.42 -20.36 -34.90
CA THR A 16 -4.87 -19.74 -33.65
C THR A 16 -3.73 -19.77 -32.64
N VAL A 17 -3.31 -18.60 -32.17
CA VAL A 17 -2.16 -18.45 -31.26
C VAL A 17 -2.55 -17.59 -30.06
N SER A 18 -2.10 -17.97 -28.86
CA SER A 18 -2.31 -17.19 -27.64
C SER A 18 -1.63 -15.81 -27.74
N GLU A 19 -2.28 -14.77 -27.20
CA GLU A 19 -1.76 -13.40 -27.18
C GLU A 19 -0.39 -13.23 -26.49
N PHE A 20 0.00 -14.20 -25.65
CA PHE A 20 1.26 -14.18 -24.89
C PHE A 20 2.38 -15.00 -25.54
N ALA A 21 2.10 -15.63 -26.68
CA ALA A 21 3.07 -16.50 -27.30
C ALA A 21 4.12 -15.69 -28.09
N ASP A 22 5.39 -16.04 -27.91
CA ASP A 22 6.51 -15.34 -28.53
C ASP A 22 6.56 -15.67 -30.03
N LEU A 23 6.13 -14.73 -30.87
CA LEU A 23 5.90 -14.96 -32.31
C LEU A 23 7.21 -15.19 -33.08
N ASP A 24 8.34 -14.73 -32.54
CA ASP A 24 9.65 -14.82 -33.19
C ASP A 24 10.16 -16.28 -33.32
N GLY A 25 9.59 -17.21 -32.53
CA GLY A 25 9.94 -18.63 -32.57
C GLY A 25 8.90 -19.54 -33.23
N MET A 26 7.78 -19.00 -33.72
CA MET A 26 6.67 -19.83 -34.19
C MET A 26 6.71 -20.13 -35.67
N THR A 27 6.56 -21.42 -36.00
CA THR A 27 6.42 -21.92 -37.36
C THR A 27 5.00 -22.37 -37.63
N CYS A 28 4.56 -22.24 -38.89
CA CYS A 28 3.24 -22.71 -39.30
C CYS A 28 3.20 -24.25 -39.28
N ASN A 29 2.27 -24.84 -38.52
CA ASN A 29 2.09 -26.29 -38.43
C ASN A 29 1.83 -27.00 -39.78
N ALA A 30 1.38 -26.27 -40.81
CA ALA A 30 1.10 -26.86 -42.12
C ALA A 30 2.27 -26.79 -43.11
N CYS A 31 3.15 -25.78 -43.02
CA CYS A 31 4.19 -25.55 -44.04
C CYS A 31 5.59 -25.26 -43.49
N GLY A 32 5.75 -25.17 -42.17
CA GLY A 32 7.03 -24.93 -41.50
C GLY A 32 7.57 -23.49 -41.59
N GLU A 33 6.90 -22.59 -42.30
CA GLU A 33 7.34 -21.20 -42.47
C GLU A 33 7.18 -20.40 -41.17
N GLN A 34 8.12 -19.49 -40.86
CA GLN A 34 8.03 -18.62 -39.69
C GLN A 34 6.89 -17.60 -39.82
N LEU A 35 6.10 -17.45 -38.76
CA LEU A 35 5.00 -16.49 -38.72
C LEU A 35 5.52 -15.09 -38.37
N LYS A 36 5.52 -14.16 -39.33
CA LYS A 36 5.83 -12.75 -39.05
C LYS A 36 4.63 -12.06 -38.42
N LYS A 37 4.85 -11.36 -37.31
CA LYS A 37 3.84 -10.50 -36.70
C LYS A 37 3.40 -9.43 -37.71
N PRO A 38 2.10 -9.26 -38.01
CA PRO A 38 1.67 -8.16 -38.85
C PRO A 38 2.11 -6.87 -38.18
N GLU A 39 2.88 -6.04 -38.90
CA GLU A 39 3.22 -4.70 -38.44
C GLU A 39 1.90 -4.00 -38.12
N SER A 40 1.67 -3.72 -36.84
CA SER A 40 0.49 -3.02 -36.37
C SER A 40 0.55 -1.58 -36.87
N THR A 41 0.21 -1.37 -38.13
CA THR A 41 0.10 -0.05 -38.78
C THR A 41 -1.08 0.76 -38.24
N ALA A 42 -1.91 0.18 -37.38
CA ALA A 42 -2.94 0.89 -36.65
C ALA A 42 -2.33 1.70 -35.50
N LYS A 43 -1.75 2.85 -35.83
CA LYS A 43 -1.70 4.02 -34.94
C LYS A 43 -3.16 4.43 -34.71
N LYS A 44 -3.88 3.70 -33.85
CA LYS A 44 -5.25 4.04 -33.43
C LYS A 44 -5.19 5.42 -32.79
N GLU A 45 -5.49 6.41 -33.62
CA GLU A 45 -5.85 7.75 -33.20
C GLU A 45 -6.93 7.58 -32.14
N LYS A 46 -6.65 8.02 -30.92
CA LYS A 46 -7.58 7.93 -29.79
C LYS A 46 -8.80 8.77 -30.13
N GLN A 47 -9.79 8.18 -30.79
CA GLN A 47 -11.12 8.75 -30.85
C GLN A 47 -11.61 8.85 -29.41
N LYS A 48 -11.70 10.08 -28.91
CA LYS A 48 -12.37 10.39 -27.64
C LYS A 48 -13.79 9.83 -27.76
N PRO A 49 -14.19 8.88 -26.91
CA PRO A 49 -15.58 8.44 -26.89
C PRO A 49 -16.44 9.62 -26.48
N SER A 50 -17.19 10.19 -27.43
CA SER A 50 -18.29 11.09 -27.10
C SER A 50 -19.39 10.21 -26.54
N LEU A 51 -19.61 10.25 -25.23
CA LEU A 51 -20.82 9.72 -24.62
C LEU A 51 -22.00 10.48 -25.25
N LYS A 52 -22.68 9.84 -26.20
CA LYS A 52 -24.07 10.16 -26.48
C LYS A 52 -24.88 9.39 -25.44
N LEU A 53 -25.40 10.12 -24.45
CA LEU A 53 -26.51 9.65 -23.63
C LEU A 53 -27.64 9.29 -24.60
N ALA A 54 -27.89 8.00 -24.78
CA ALA A 54 -29.11 7.53 -25.40
C ALA A 54 -30.22 7.59 -24.34
N ASP A 55 -31.30 8.26 -24.69
CA ASP A 55 -32.55 8.27 -23.94
C ASP A 55 -33.01 6.84 -23.67
N LEU A 56 -33.22 6.55 -22.38
CA LEU A 56 -33.80 5.29 -21.91
C LEU A 56 -35.32 5.36 -22.09
N GLN A 57 -35.82 4.58 -23.05
CA GLN A 57 -37.21 4.13 -23.08
C GLN A 57 -37.45 3.08 -21.98
N PRO A 58 -38.58 3.11 -21.27
CA PRO A 58 -38.97 2.07 -20.33
C PRO A 58 -39.75 0.97 -21.06
N GLU A 59 -39.19 -0.24 -21.19
CA GLU A 59 -39.96 -1.42 -21.57
C GLU A 59 -39.90 -2.51 -20.48
N ALA A 60 -41.08 -2.66 -19.88
CA ALA A 60 -41.75 -3.87 -19.39
C ALA A 60 -40.94 -5.08 -18.93
N GLU A 61 -41.17 -5.36 -17.65
CA GLU A 61 -41.04 -6.60 -16.89
C GLU A 61 -41.13 -7.89 -17.72
N THR A 62 -40.06 -8.68 -17.69
CA THR A 62 -40.14 -10.13 -17.92
C THR A 62 -39.58 -10.85 -16.70
N SER A 63 -40.50 -11.48 -15.97
CA SER A 63 -40.27 -12.44 -14.90
C SER A 63 -39.47 -13.64 -15.44
N GLY A 64 -38.16 -13.63 -15.21
CA GLY A 64 -37.25 -14.72 -15.58
C GLY A 64 -36.33 -15.09 -14.42
N SER A 65 -36.39 -16.36 -14.03
CA SER A 65 -35.51 -17.12 -13.13
C SER A 65 -34.20 -16.42 -12.72
N ILE A 66 -34.06 -16.15 -11.42
CA ILE A 66 -32.84 -15.66 -10.78
C ILE A 66 -31.81 -16.80 -10.80
N GLU A 67 -31.00 -16.87 -11.86
CA GLU A 67 -29.72 -17.57 -11.79
C GLU A 67 -28.86 -16.89 -10.71
N PRO A 68 -28.10 -17.66 -9.90
CA PRO A 68 -27.27 -17.08 -8.86
C PRO A 68 -26.28 -16.14 -9.52
N THR A 69 -26.49 -14.84 -9.30
CA THR A 69 -25.62 -13.76 -9.74
C THR A 69 -24.24 -14.05 -9.18
N LYS A 70 -23.42 -14.71 -10.00
CA LYS A 70 -22.03 -15.02 -9.70
C LYS A 70 -21.43 -13.67 -9.36
N TRP A 71 -21.03 -13.49 -8.11
CA TRP A 71 -20.33 -12.31 -7.64
C TRP A 71 -19.02 -12.20 -8.42
N GLN A 72 -19.11 -11.71 -9.65
CA GLN A 72 -18.01 -11.16 -10.41
C GLN A 72 -17.70 -9.83 -9.72
N ILE A 73 -17.08 -9.95 -8.54
CA ILE A 73 -16.34 -8.89 -7.89
C ILE A 73 -15.43 -8.38 -9.01
N SER A 74 -15.79 -7.22 -9.52
CA SER A 74 -15.21 -6.59 -10.70
C SER A 74 -13.78 -6.20 -10.37
N GLN A 75 -12.88 -7.18 -10.47
CA GLN A 75 -11.42 -7.02 -10.38
C GLN A 75 -10.89 -6.10 -11.48
N ASP A 76 -11.72 -5.73 -12.45
CA ASP A 76 -11.40 -4.78 -13.51
C ASP A 76 -11.29 -3.33 -13.04
N ALA A 77 -11.82 -2.98 -11.85
CA ALA A 77 -11.56 -1.69 -11.23
C ALA A 77 -10.12 -1.55 -10.68
N ALA A 78 -9.43 -2.68 -10.44
CA ALA A 78 -8.13 -2.69 -9.75
C ALA A 78 -6.91 -2.53 -10.67
N LYS A 79 -7.09 -2.53 -12.00
CA LYS A 79 -5.98 -2.37 -12.97
C LYS A 79 -6.02 -1.03 -13.71
N LYS A 80 -6.47 0.05 -13.07
CA LYS A 80 -6.00 1.38 -13.44
C LYS A 80 -4.49 1.38 -13.19
N LYS A 81 -3.71 1.09 -14.25
CA LYS A 81 -2.25 1.21 -14.27
C LYS A 81 -1.95 2.65 -13.84
N ARG A 82 -1.71 2.86 -12.53
CA ARG A 82 -1.27 4.14 -12.02
C ARG A 82 -0.04 4.48 -12.87
N PRO A 83 -0.01 5.67 -13.52
CA PRO A 83 1.14 6.04 -14.31
C PRO A 83 2.35 5.87 -13.40
N LYS A 84 3.31 5.03 -13.80
CA LYS A 84 4.53 4.83 -13.01
C LYS A 84 5.07 6.23 -12.73
N PRO A 85 5.11 6.70 -11.47
CA PRO A 85 5.61 8.03 -11.19
C PRO A 85 7.00 8.07 -11.82
N LYS A 86 7.23 9.05 -12.71
CA LYS A 86 8.58 9.27 -13.21
C LYS A 86 9.39 9.55 -11.97
N PHE A 87 10.28 8.62 -11.66
CA PHE A 87 11.04 8.61 -10.43
C PHE A 87 11.96 9.83 -10.51
N GLU A 88 11.49 10.97 -10.00
CA GLU A 88 12.26 12.18 -9.94
C GLU A 88 13.28 11.98 -8.82
N MET A 89 14.45 11.50 -9.22
CA MET A 89 15.61 11.21 -8.38
C MET A 89 15.97 12.39 -7.46
N THR A 90 15.59 13.60 -7.84
CA THR A 90 15.68 14.84 -7.06
C THR A 90 14.93 14.76 -5.73
N HIS A 91 13.69 14.26 -5.70
CA HIS A 91 12.89 14.18 -4.47
C HIS A 91 13.46 13.15 -3.49
N LEU A 92 13.91 12.00 -3.99
CA LEU A 92 14.56 11.00 -3.17
C LEU A 92 15.84 11.56 -2.54
N LEU A 93 16.68 12.21 -3.34
CA LEU A 93 17.94 12.80 -2.88
C LEU A 93 17.70 13.89 -1.83
N TRP A 94 16.75 14.79 -2.06
CA TRP A 94 16.37 15.83 -1.10
C TRP A 94 15.84 15.27 0.21
N SER A 95 14.95 14.27 0.15
CA SER A 95 14.44 13.63 1.37
C SER A 95 15.56 12.94 2.17
N SER A 96 16.55 12.37 1.49
CA SER A 96 17.70 11.72 2.13
C SER A 96 18.61 12.74 2.82
N ILE A 97 18.86 13.90 2.19
CA ILE A 97 19.61 15.00 2.80
C ILE A 97 18.88 15.52 4.05
N ILE A 98 17.58 15.77 3.94
CA ILE A 98 16.77 16.23 5.08
C ILE A 98 16.82 15.22 6.22
N PHE A 99 16.69 13.92 5.91
CA PHE A 99 16.81 12.85 6.90
C PHE A 99 18.19 12.84 7.57
N LEU A 100 19.28 12.95 6.81
CA LEU A 100 20.63 12.93 7.38
C LEU A 100 20.89 14.15 8.28
N VAL A 101 20.48 15.34 7.85
CA VAL A 101 20.66 16.57 8.63
C VAL A 101 19.81 16.55 9.89
N LEU A 102 18.49 16.34 9.75
CA LEU A 102 17.59 16.33 10.90
C LEU A 102 17.82 15.12 11.81
N GLY A 103 18.13 13.96 11.25
CA GLY A 103 18.44 12.75 11.99
C GLY A 103 19.75 12.86 12.75
N GLY A 104 20.76 13.48 12.16
CA GLY A 104 22.02 13.80 12.82
C GLY A 104 21.82 14.78 13.98
N ILE A 105 21.06 15.87 13.77
CA ILE A 105 20.73 16.83 14.83
C ILE A 105 19.94 16.15 15.96
N MET A 106 18.88 15.41 15.63
CA MET A 106 18.05 14.73 16.62
C MET A 106 18.83 13.66 17.37
N GLY A 107 19.66 12.87 16.67
CA GLY A 107 20.55 11.89 17.27
C GLY A 107 21.58 12.53 18.19
N TYR A 108 22.19 13.64 17.78
CA TYR A 108 23.11 14.39 18.64
C TYR A 108 22.40 14.92 19.89
N LEU A 109 21.23 15.56 19.75
CA LEU A 109 20.45 16.07 20.88
C LEU A 109 20.04 14.96 21.86
N ARG A 110 19.86 13.73 21.38
CA ARG A 110 19.47 12.57 22.18
C ARG A 110 20.63 11.83 22.83
N TYR A 111 21.71 11.59 22.10
CA TYR A 111 22.80 10.70 22.52
C TYR A 111 24.08 11.42 22.94
N ALA A 112 24.19 12.75 22.73
CA ALA A 112 25.32 13.51 23.27
C ALA A 112 25.23 13.59 24.81
N PRO A 113 26.36 13.54 25.55
CA PRO A 113 26.38 13.66 27.00
C PRO A 113 25.68 14.92 27.52
N ASP A 114 25.88 16.04 26.83
CA ASP A 114 25.28 17.35 27.13
C ASP A 114 24.03 17.63 26.25
N GLY A 115 23.48 16.59 25.64
CA GLY A 115 22.31 16.71 24.76
C GLY A 115 21.07 17.12 25.54
N PHE A 116 20.33 18.12 25.05
CA PHE A 116 19.11 18.62 25.70
C PHE A 116 18.09 17.51 26.00
N LEU A 117 17.91 16.55 25.08
CA LEU A 117 17.00 15.43 25.27
C LEU A 117 17.59 14.32 26.17
N ALA A 118 18.91 14.27 26.32
CA ALA A 118 19.57 13.39 27.28
C ALA A 118 19.39 13.89 28.72
N THR A 119 19.41 15.21 28.93
CA THR A 119 19.18 15.84 30.25
C THR A 119 17.72 15.76 30.68
N ASN A 120 16.78 15.95 29.75
CA ASN A 120 15.34 16.03 30.05
C ASN A 120 14.60 14.71 29.78
N LYS A 121 15.05 13.60 30.40
CA LYS A 121 14.51 12.25 30.15
C LYS A 121 13.02 12.13 30.45
N ASP A 122 12.54 12.79 31.50
CA ASP A 122 11.12 12.74 31.88
C ASP A 122 10.24 13.36 30.79
N LEU A 123 10.68 14.48 30.21
CA LEU A 123 9.96 15.13 29.12
C LEU A 123 9.90 14.21 27.88
N VAL A 124 11.00 13.56 27.53
CA VAL A 124 11.05 12.59 26.42
C VAL A 124 10.15 11.39 26.71
N ARG A 125 10.15 10.87 27.94
CA ARG A 125 9.32 9.74 28.35
C ARG A 125 7.83 10.07 28.30
N THR A 126 7.43 11.27 28.72
CA THR A 126 6.03 11.70 28.72
C THR A 126 5.52 12.03 27.32
N TYR A 127 6.27 12.82 26.54
CA TYR A 127 5.80 13.33 25.24
C TYR A 127 6.20 12.45 24.06
N GLY A 128 7.26 11.65 24.16
CA GLY A 128 7.74 10.78 23.09
C GLY A 128 6.66 9.85 22.53
N PRO A 129 5.97 9.06 23.39
CA PRO A 129 4.89 8.18 22.95
C PRO A 129 3.75 8.93 22.25
N ILE A 130 3.39 10.13 22.73
CA ILE A 130 2.31 10.96 22.17
C ILE A 130 2.67 11.47 20.78
N ILE A 131 3.93 11.91 20.60
CA ILE A 131 4.44 12.37 19.30
C ILE A 131 4.45 11.20 18.29
N LEU A 132 4.97 10.03 18.68
CA LEU A 132 4.98 8.87 17.78
C LEU A 132 3.57 8.35 17.47
N LEU A 133 2.65 8.38 18.44
CA LEU A 133 1.26 8.02 18.21
C LEU A 133 0.59 8.99 17.21
N THR A 134 0.87 10.29 17.33
CA THR A 134 0.36 11.30 16.40
C THR A 134 0.90 11.07 14.99
N MET A 135 2.21 10.78 14.85
CA MET A 135 2.81 10.41 13.56
C MET A 135 2.17 9.14 12.99
N HIS A 136 1.91 8.14 13.83
CA HIS A 136 1.22 6.92 13.41
C HIS A 136 -0.19 7.21 12.86
N ILE A 137 -0.98 8.06 13.53
CA ILE A 137 -2.30 8.48 13.04
C ILE A 137 -2.20 9.17 11.67
N ILE A 138 -1.23 10.09 11.48
CA ILE A 138 -1.01 10.76 10.19
C ILE A 138 -0.71 9.74 9.09
N ILE A 139 0.12 8.74 9.36
CA ILE A 139 0.45 7.68 8.40
C ILE A 139 -0.80 6.84 8.06
N VAL A 140 -1.60 6.48 9.06
CA VAL A 140 -2.84 5.71 8.87
C VAL A 140 -3.84 6.48 8.01
N LEU A 141 -4.03 7.78 8.27
CA LEU A 141 -4.88 8.64 7.43
C LEU A 141 -4.36 8.74 5.99
N GLY A 142 -3.04 8.81 5.81
CA GLY A 142 -2.39 8.71 4.51
C GLY A 142 -2.72 7.40 3.79
N ALA A 143 -2.65 6.27 4.51
CA ALA A 143 -2.98 4.96 3.98
C ALA A 143 -4.45 4.85 3.55
N PHE A 144 -5.39 5.38 4.34
CA PHE A 144 -6.81 5.42 3.96
C PHE A 144 -7.07 6.23 2.69
N LYS A 145 -6.30 7.30 2.47
CA LYS A 145 -6.40 8.11 1.24
C LYS A 145 -5.97 7.32 -0.01
N ASP A 146 -5.01 6.41 0.14
CA ASP A 146 -4.52 5.59 -0.97
C ASP A 146 -5.39 4.36 -1.22
N SER A 147 -5.84 3.69 -0.15
CA SER A 147 -6.73 2.53 -0.17
C SER A 147 -7.30 2.23 1.22
N VAL A 148 -8.61 1.98 1.31
CA VAL A 148 -9.26 1.57 2.58
C VAL A 148 -8.63 0.32 3.17
N PHE A 149 -8.27 -0.66 2.33
CA PHE A 149 -7.65 -1.90 2.80
C PHE A 149 -6.28 -1.66 3.44
N GLN A 150 -5.47 -0.74 2.88
CA GLN A 150 -4.17 -0.36 3.47
C GLN A 150 -4.35 0.36 4.81
N GLY A 151 -5.35 1.24 4.91
CA GLY A 151 -5.70 1.91 6.17
C GLY A 151 -6.11 0.93 7.27
N VAL A 152 -6.99 -0.03 6.94
CA VAL A 152 -7.41 -1.09 7.88
C VAL A 152 -6.23 -1.96 8.31
N LEU A 153 -5.35 -2.35 7.39
CA LEU A 153 -4.14 -3.10 7.73
C LEU A 153 -3.19 -2.33 8.65
N CYS A 154 -3.04 -1.01 8.44
CA CYS A 154 -2.22 -0.15 9.31
C CYS A 154 -2.77 -0.06 10.74
N LEU A 155 -4.09 -0.20 10.92
CA LEU A 155 -4.76 -0.14 12.22
C LEU A 155 -4.72 -1.50 12.93
N LEU A 156 -4.91 -2.59 12.18
CA LEU A 156 -5.02 -3.94 12.74
C LEU A 156 -3.65 -4.55 13.07
N ILE A 157 -2.65 -4.34 12.20
CA ILE A 157 -1.34 -4.97 12.33
C ILE A 157 -0.33 -3.93 12.83
N PRO A 158 0.15 -4.02 14.08
CA PRO A 158 1.19 -3.12 14.57
C PRO A 158 2.43 -3.22 13.67
N LEU A 159 3.15 -2.10 13.50
CA LEU A 159 4.27 -1.94 12.57
C LEU A 159 3.93 -1.96 11.06
N TYR A 160 2.72 -2.36 10.64
CA TYR A 160 2.35 -2.29 9.22
C TYR A 160 2.36 -0.84 8.70
N SER A 161 2.04 0.14 9.55
CA SER A 161 2.17 1.57 9.22
C SER A 161 3.59 1.96 8.78
N MET A 162 4.63 1.39 9.40
CA MET A 162 6.02 1.63 9.00
C MET A 162 6.32 0.95 7.67
N TYR A 163 5.92 -0.31 7.49
CA TYR A 163 6.07 -1.01 6.21
C TYR A 163 5.40 -0.23 5.06
N TYR A 164 4.16 0.21 5.26
CA TYR A 164 3.42 1.03 4.30
C TYR A 164 4.16 2.33 4.00
N LEU A 165 4.61 3.06 5.02
CA LEU A 165 5.30 4.33 4.83
C LEU A 165 6.58 4.18 3.99
N PHE A 166 7.42 3.18 4.26
CA PHE A 166 8.71 3.03 3.60
C PHE A 166 8.65 2.32 2.24
N ASN A 167 7.76 1.34 2.07
CA ASN A 167 7.74 0.48 0.88
C ASN A 167 6.59 0.80 -0.09
N VAL A 168 5.50 1.40 0.39
CA VAL A 168 4.26 1.56 -0.39
C VAL A 168 3.95 3.04 -0.66
N SER A 169 4.13 3.91 0.33
CA SER A 169 3.77 5.33 0.23
C SER A 169 4.84 6.15 -0.48
N ASP A 170 4.53 6.81 -1.58
CA ASP A 170 5.48 7.67 -2.32
C ASP A 170 5.79 9.02 -1.62
N ASN A 171 5.40 9.21 -0.35
CA ASN A 171 5.66 10.43 0.41
C ASN A 171 7.06 10.41 1.07
N PHE A 172 8.07 10.77 0.28
CA PHE A 172 9.47 10.78 0.73
C PHE A 172 9.75 11.68 1.94
N TYR A 173 9.08 12.85 2.04
CA TYR A 173 9.25 13.76 3.18
C TYR A 173 8.69 13.18 4.47
N LEU A 174 7.51 12.55 4.41
CA LEU A 174 6.92 11.90 5.58
C LEU A 174 7.78 10.74 6.08
N ARG A 175 8.41 9.98 5.17
CA ARG A 175 9.40 8.94 5.52
C ARG A 175 10.57 9.54 6.30
N ALA A 176 11.18 10.61 5.78
CA ALA A 176 12.32 11.28 6.41
C ALA A 176 11.95 11.79 7.82
N VAL A 177 10.86 12.54 7.95
CA VAL A 177 10.42 13.09 9.25
C VAL A 177 10.10 11.98 10.26
N THR A 178 9.38 10.94 9.84
CA THR A 178 9.06 9.81 10.72
C THR A 178 10.34 9.09 11.18
N ALA A 179 11.29 8.87 10.28
CA ALA A 179 12.56 8.22 10.62
C ALA A 179 13.38 9.05 11.62
N VAL A 180 13.39 10.38 11.50
CA VAL A 180 14.04 11.28 12.46
C VAL A 180 13.43 11.14 13.85
N PHE A 181 12.10 11.16 13.96
CA PHE A 181 11.42 10.95 15.24
C PHE A 181 11.68 9.55 15.80
N LEU A 182 11.76 8.53 14.95
CA LEU A 182 12.09 7.17 15.38
C LEU A 182 13.49 7.08 15.98
N ILE A 183 14.47 7.79 15.40
CA ILE A 183 15.85 7.84 15.93
C ILE A 183 15.89 8.52 17.31
N GLY A 184 15.19 9.64 17.46
CA GLY A 184 15.24 10.44 18.68
C GLY A 184 14.37 9.91 19.83
N LEU A 185 13.20 9.35 19.52
CA LEU A 185 12.15 9.03 20.49
C LEU A 185 11.74 7.55 20.48
N GLY A 186 12.20 6.77 19.50
CA GLY A 186 11.75 5.40 19.26
C GLY A 186 12.04 4.47 20.43
N GLN A 187 13.25 4.53 20.99
CA GLN A 187 13.64 3.65 22.10
C GLN A 187 12.80 3.92 23.36
N ASP A 188 12.68 5.18 23.79
CA ASP A 188 11.92 5.53 25.00
C ASP A 188 10.44 5.19 24.84
N SER A 189 9.89 5.48 23.67
CA SER A 189 8.50 5.15 23.40
C SER A 189 8.27 3.64 23.40
N ALA A 190 9.19 2.84 22.84
CA ALA A 190 9.12 1.39 22.88
C ALA A 190 9.14 0.85 24.32
N ILE A 191 9.97 1.42 25.19
CA ILE A 191 10.00 1.05 26.62
C ILE A 191 8.64 1.37 27.26
N VAL A 192 8.12 2.59 27.09
CA VAL A 192 6.82 2.99 27.66
C VAL A 192 5.69 2.09 27.15
N PHE A 193 5.64 1.80 25.84
CA PHE A 193 4.63 0.90 25.28
C PHE A 193 4.77 -0.53 25.83
N SER A 194 5.99 -1.01 26.08
CA SER A 194 6.21 -2.31 26.70
C SER A 194 5.70 -2.35 28.16
N GLU A 195 5.93 -1.28 28.93
CA GLU A 195 5.41 -1.15 30.31
C GLU A 195 3.87 -1.13 30.30
N TRP A 196 3.25 -0.34 29.42
CA TRP A 196 1.79 -0.28 29.28
C TRP A 196 1.20 -1.62 28.86
N SER A 197 1.86 -2.32 27.93
CA SER A 197 1.43 -3.65 27.50
C SER A 197 1.50 -4.66 28.64
N GLN A 198 2.54 -4.61 29.49
CA GLN A 198 2.65 -5.49 30.66
C GLN A 198 1.57 -5.19 31.70
N VAL A 199 1.30 -3.90 31.96
CA VAL A 199 0.21 -3.50 32.87
C VAL A 199 -1.15 -3.99 32.36
N ALA A 200 -1.43 -3.81 31.06
CA ALA A 200 -2.67 -4.30 30.46
C ALA A 200 -2.76 -5.84 30.52
N PHE A 201 -1.67 -6.54 30.23
CA PHE A 201 -1.61 -8.00 30.29
C PHE A 201 -1.88 -8.52 31.70
N ASN A 202 -1.20 -7.96 32.71
CA ASN A 202 -1.40 -8.33 34.11
C ASN A 202 -2.83 -8.05 34.55
N TYR A 203 -3.39 -6.90 34.18
CA TYR A 203 -4.79 -6.58 34.48
C TYR A 203 -5.78 -7.60 33.90
N VAL A 204 -5.59 -8.00 32.65
CA VAL A 204 -6.44 -9.03 32.02
C VAL A 204 -6.26 -10.38 32.72
N ASN A 205 -5.02 -10.76 33.05
CA ASN A 205 -4.73 -12.01 33.74
C ASN A 205 -5.32 -12.06 35.16
N ASP A 206 -5.26 -10.96 35.90
CA ASP A 206 -5.85 -10.81 37.23
C ASP A 206 -7.39 -10.86 37.15
N PHE A 207 -7.98 -10.23 36.13
CA PHE A 207 -9.42 -10.30 35.88
C PHE A 207 -9.87 -11.75 35.59
N ILE A 208 -9.12 -12.49 34.77
CA ILE A 208 -9.43 -13.89 34.45
C ILE A 208 -9.24 -14.79 35.69
N SER A 209 -8.14 -14.64 36.42
CA SER A 209 -7.83 -15.49 37.58
C SER A 209 -8.77 -15.26 38.77
N SER A 210 -9.32 -14.05 38.91
CA SER A 210 -10.35 -13.73 39.92
C SER A 210 -11.76 -14.21 39.53
N GLY A 211 -11.92 -14.94 38.43
CA GLY A 211 -13.22 -15.41 37.94
C GLY A 211 -14.13 -14.29 37.44
N GLY A 212 -13.57 -13.15 37.03
CA GLY A 212 -14.31 -11.99 36.53
C GLY A 212 -15.08 -11.18 37.58
N GLY A 213 -14.94 -11.51 38.87
CA GLY A 213 -15.81 -10.99 39.94
C GLY A 213 -15.15 -10.05 40.96
N GLY A 214 -13.84 -9.82 40.92
CA GLY A 214 -13.15 -9.07 41.98
C GLY A 214 -11.92 -8.31 41.53
N LEU A 215 -12.11 -7.18 40.85
CA LEU A 215 -11.03 -6.20 40.70
C LEU A 215 -10.81 -5.50 42.04
N GLN A 216 -9.96 -6.06 42.90
CA GLN A 216 -9.35 -5.26 43.96
C GLN A 216 -8.54 -4.16 43.27
N SER A 217 -8.86 -2.90 43.58
CA SER A 217 -8.28 -1.74 42.92
C SER A 217 -6.75 -1.80 42.96
N VAL A 218 -6.12 -1.95 41.80
CA VAL A 218 -4.66 -1.86 41.69
C VAL A 218 -4.23 -0.48 42.21
N PRO A 219 -3.36 -0.40 43.23
CA PRO A 219 -2.89 0.89 43.74
C PRO A 219 -2.14 1.62 42.62
N ARG A 220 -2.69 2.75 42.15
CA ARG A 220 -1.99 3.64 41.21
C ARG A 220 -0.78 4.25 41.94
N LYS A 221 0.42 3.97 41.43
CA LYS A 221 1.64 4.70 41.78
C LYS A 221 1.87 5.81 40.76
#